data_AF-A0A7W0SSK0-F1
#
_entry.id   AF-A0A7W0SSK0-F1
#
_cell.length_a   1.000
_cell.length_b   1.000
_cell.length_c   1.000
_cell.angle_alpha   90.00
_cell.angle_beta   90.00
_cell.angle_gamma   90.00
#
_symmetry.space_group_name_H-M   'P 1'
#
loop_
_entity.id
_entity.type
_entity.pdbx_description
1 polymer ?
#
loop_
_entity_poly.entity_id
_entity_poly.type
_entity_poly.pdbx_seq_one_letter_code
_entity_poly.pdbx_strand_id
1 'polypeptide(L)'
;MTSLDLSPRRHEVLHLAACGLTDKEIAARLHLQVRTVRFHFTQCRRVLGARTRPQATAIAAARGLIDPFTKLSQAMPESRSERDEALAFGTAQAGRRSAS
;
A
#
# COMPACT_ATOMS: atom_id res chain seq x y z
N MET A 1 -7.08 -17.75 -15.16
CA MET A 1 -6.18 -18.81 -14.65
C MET A 1 -5.47 -18.27 -13.42
N THR A 2 -5.59 -18.97 -12.30
CA THR A 2 -6.47 -18.60 -11.18
C THR A 2 -5.61 -18.14 -10.00
N SER A 3 -6.02 -17.07 -9.31
CA SER A 3 -5.44 -16.60 -8.04
C SER A 3 -5.55 -17.63 -6.88
N LEU A 4 -6.05 -18.84 -7.15
CA LEU A 4 -6.39 -19.88 -6.18
C LEU A 4 -5.19 -20.63 -5.59
N ASP A 5 -4.00 -20.54 -6.20
CA ASP A 5 -2.84 -21.33 -5.76
C ASP A 5 -2.06 -20.71 -4.58
N LEU A 6 -2.33 -19.44 -4.29
CA LEU A 6 -1.74 -18.74 -3.15
C LEU A 6 -2.82 -18.50 -2.10
N SER A 7 -2.65 -19.15 -0.95
CA SER A 7 -3.41 -18.82 0.27
C SER A 7 -3.38 -17.30 0.53
N PRO A 8 -4.46 -16.69 1.07
CA PRO A 8 -4.51 -15.26 1.36
C PRO A 8 -3.28 -14.74 2.10
N ARG A 9 -2.74 -15.53 3.04
CA ARG A 9 -1.54 -15.17 3.81
C ARG A 9 -0.27 -15.14 2.98
N ARG A 10 -0.15 -16.02 1.97
CA ARG A 10 0.97 -16.02 1.03
C ARG A 10 0.92 -14.79 0.13
N HIS A 11 -0.28 -14.41 -0.31
CA HIS A 11 -0.50 -13.20 -1.09
C HIS A 11 -0.08 -11.94 -0.32
N GLU A 12 -0.54 -11.78 0.92
CA GLU A 12 -0.16 -10.64 1.76
C GLU A 12 1.35 -10.54 1.98
N VAL A 13 2.02 -11.67 2.29
CA VAL A 13 3.47 -11.71 2.47
C VAL A 13 4.21 -11.29 1.20
N LEU A 14 3.77 -11.77 0.03
CA LEU A 14 4.34 -11.38 -1.27
C LEU A 14 4.11 -9.91 -1.59
N HIS A 15 2.91 -9.39 -1.33
CA HIS A 15 2.56 -8.00 -1.56
C HIS A 15 3.42 -7.07 -0.70
N LEU A 16 3.50 -7.31 0.61
CA LEU A 16 4.34 -6.50 1.51
C LEU A 16 5.82 -6.57 1.12
N ALA A 17 6.28 -7.71 0.63
CA ALA A 17 7.65 -7.82 0.14
C ALA A 17 7.91 -7.10 -1.16
N ALA A 18 6.93 -7.04 -2.06
CA ALA A 18 7.00 -6.23 -3.28
C ALA A 18 7.00 -4.72 -2.96
N CYS A 19 6.37 -4.31 -1.84
CA CYS A 19 6.49 -2.96 -1.29
C CYS A 19 7.84 -2.68 -0.62
N GLY A 20 8.78 -3.63 -0.61
CA GLY A 20 10.14 -3.44 -0.08
C GLY A 20 10.33 -3.78 1.41
N LEU A 21 9.30 -4.26 2.11
CA LEU A 21 9.41 -4.54 3.55
C LEU A 21 10.27 -5.78 3.83
N THR A 22 11.16 -5.71 4.82
CA THR A 22 11.96 -6.83 5.31
C THR A 22 11.11 -7.91 5.99
N ASP A 23 11.64 -9.14 6.14
CA ASP A 23 10.93 -10.23 6.84
C ASP A 23 10.51 -9.85 8.27
N LYS A 24 11.29 -8.99 8.95
CA LYS A 24 11.00 -8.49 10.30
C LYS A 24 9.81 -7.54 10.30
N GLU A 25 9.77 -6.62 9.35
CA GLU A 25 8.66 -5.65 9.21
C GLU A 25 7.37 -6.35 8.78
N ILE A 26 7.47 -7.33 7.86
CA ILE A 26 6.34 -8.18 7.47
C ILE A 26 5.83 -8.97 8.68
N ALA A 27 6.73 -9.57 9.45
CA ALA A 27 6.38 -10.32 10.66
C ALA A 27 5.63 -9.42 11.67
N ALA A 28 6.16 -8.22 11.93
CA ALA A 28 5.51 -7.25 12.81
C ALA A 28 4.11 -6.85 12.30
N ARG A 29 3.98 -6.58 11.00
CA ARG A 29 2.74 -6.10 10.38
C ARG A 29 1.65 -7.17 10.30
N LEU A 30 2.03 -8.44 10.14
CA LEU A 30 1.09 -9.56 10.07
C LEU A 30 0.88 -10.28 11.41
N HIS A 31 1.51 -9.78 12.49
CA HIS A 31 1.55 -10.42 13.80
C HIS A 31 2.04 -11.87 13.74
N LEU A 32 3.06 -12.11 12.92
CA LEU A 32 3.69 -13.41 12.72
C LEU A 32 5.12 -13.41 13.26
N GLN A 33 5.70 -14.60 13.41
CA GLN A 33 7.13 -14.74 13.65
C GLN A 33 7.89 -14.70 12.32
N VAL A 34 9.13 -14.17 12.35
CA VAL A 34 10.01 -14.11 11.17
C VAL A 34 10.21 -15.46 10.51
N ARG A 35 10.31 -16.54 11.30
CA ARG A 35 10.40 -17.92 10.79
C ARG A 35 9.16 -18.32 9.98
N THR A 36 7.98 -17.87 10.39
CA THR A 36 6.71 -18.14 9.70
C THR A 36 6.65 -17.37 8.38
N VAL A 37 7.11 -16.11 8.37
CA VAL A 37 7.24 -15.33 7.14
C VAL A 37 8.18 -16.01 6.14
N ARG A 38 9.35 -16.47 6.60
CA ARG A 38 10.30 -17.22 5.77
C ARG A 38 9.70 -18.53 5.25
N PHE A 39 8.94 -19.25 6.08
CA PHE A 39 8.21 -20.44 5.65
C PHE A 39 7.20 -20.12 4.55
N HIS A 40 6.40 -19.07 4.70
CA HIS A 40 5.49 -18.61 3.66
C HIS A 40 6.25 -18.26 2.36
N PHE A 41 7.41 -17.59 2.45
CA PHE A 41 8.26 -17.31 1.29
C PHE A 41 8.73 -18.57 0.56
N THR A 42 9.18 -19.58 1.30
CA THR A 42 9.59 -20.86 0.72
C THR A 42 8.44 -21.52 -0.04
N GLN A 43 7.24 -21.51 0.53
CA GLN A 43 6.06 -22.05 -0.14
C GLN A 43 5.67 -21.23 -1.38
N CYS A 44 5.70 -19.89 -1.28
CA CYS A 44 5.46 -18.99 -2.42
C CYS A 44 6.43 -19.26 -3.56
N ARG A 45 7.73 -19.38 -3.24
CA ARG A 45 8.79 -19.69 -4.21
C ARG A 45 8.57 -21.02 -4.89
N ARG A 46 8.15 -22.05 -4.13
CA ARG A 46 7.85 -23.38 -4.67
C ARG A 46 6.69 -23.35 -5.66
N VAL A 47 5.61 -22.64 -5.33
CA VAL A 47 4.43 -22.48 -6.20
C VAL A 47 4.74 -21.62 -7.43
N LEU A 48 5.51 -20.55 -7.27
CA LEU A 48 5.83 -19.62 -8.35
C LEU A 48 7.01 -20.07 -9.23
N GLY A 49 7.76 -21.10 -8.82
CA GLY A 49 8.99 -21.53 -9.49
C GLY A 49 10.16 -20.55 -9.32
N ALA A 50 10.16 -19.77 -8.24
CA ALA A 50 11.14 -18.72 -8.01
C ALA A 50 12.34 -19.18 -7.15
N ARG A 51 13.54 -18.82 -7.57
CA ARG A 51 14.80 -19.08 -6.85
C ARG A 51 15.20 -17.97 -5.89
N THR A 52 14.71 -16.75 -6.09
CA THR A 52 15.02 -15.62 -5.22
C THR A 52 13.76 -14.88 -4.82
N ARG A 53 13.86 -14.11 -3.73
CA ARG A 53 12.79 -13.22 -3.27
C ARG A 53 12.37 -12.20 -4.35
N PRO A 54 13.29 -11.43 -4.98
CA PRO A 54 12.91 -10.50 -6.04
C PRO A 54 12.33 -11.22 -7.26
N GLN A 55 12.79 -12.43 -7.58
CA GLN A 55 12.19 -13.23 -8.65
C GLN A 55 10.75 -13.65 -8.30
N ALA A 56 10.48 -14.02 -7.05
CA ALA A 56 9.14 -14.39 -6.60
C ALA A 56 8.17 -13.20 -6.69
N THR A 57 8.59 -12.01 -6.23
CA THR A 57 7.76 -10.79 -6.32
C THR A 57 7.54 -10.37 -7.76
N ALA A 58 8.56 -10.47 -8.62
CA ALA A 58 8.44 -10.15 -10.05
C ALA A 58 7.48 -11.10 -10.77
N ILE A 59 7.58 -12.41 -10.54
CA ILE A 59 6.65 -13.40 -11.12
C ILE A 59 5.23 -13.17 -10.63
N ALA A 60 5.05 -12.89 -9.33
CA ALA A 60 3.73 -12.61 -8.77
C ALA A 60 3.10 -11.35 -9.38
N ALA A 61 3.87 -10.26 -9.53
CA ALA A 61 3.40 -9.03 -10.16
C ALA A 61 3.09 -9.25 -11.66
N ALA A 62 3.97 -9.93 -12.39
CA ALA A 62 3.78 -10.22 -13.82
C ALA A 62 2.56 -11.10 -14.09
N ARG A 63 2.18 -11.96 -13.13
CA ARG A 63 0.97 -12.80 -13.22
C ARG A 63 -0.29 -12.09 -12.71
N GLY A 64 -0.21 -10.82 -12.31
CA GLY A 64 -1.33 -10.09 -11.71
C GLY A 64 -1.78 -10.66 -10.36
N LEU A 65 -0.93 -11.45 -9.70
CA LEU A 65 -1.22 -12.07 -8.41
C LEU A 65 -1.00 -11.11 -7.24
N ILE A 66 -0.26 -10.02 -7.44
CA ILE A 66 -0.10 -8.93 -6.47
C ILE A 66 -0.01 -7.62 -7.27
N ASP A 67 -0.57 -6.54 -6.73
CA ASP A 67 -0.32 -5.20 -7.24
C ASP A 67 0.39 -4.37 -6.15
N PRO A 68 1.71 -4.13 -6.27
CA PRO A 68 2.44 -3.31 -5.31
C PRO A 68 2.05 -1.82 -5.37
N PHE A 69 1.31 -1.38 -6.40
CA PHE A 69 0.90 0.01 -6.60
C PHE A 69 -0.54 0.32 -6.15
N THR A 70 -1.34 -0.67 -5.73
CA THR A 70 -2.73 -0.46 -5.26
C THR A 70 -2.84 0.57 -4.12
N LYS A 71 -1.81 0.72 -3.28
CA LYS A 71 -1.84 1.75 -2.24
C LYS A 71 -1.71 3.18 -2.76
N LEU A 72 -1.12 3.39 -3.93
CA LEU A 72 -1.02 4.72 -4.55
C LEU A 72 -2.39 5.17 -5.08
N SER A 73 -3.22 4.25 -5.56
CA SER A 73 -4.60 4.56 -5.98
C SER A 73 -5.55 4.76 -4.79
N GLN A 74 -5.34 4.07 -3.66
CA GLN A 74 -6.15 4.27 -2.44
C GLN A 74 -5.80 5.54 -1.66
N ALA A 75 -4.59 6.08 -1.85
CA ALA A 75 -4.11 7.30 -1.18
C ALA A 75 -4.30 8.58 -2.01
N MET A 76 -4.87 8.50 -3.21
CA MET A 76 -5.40 9.66 -3.92
C MET A 76 -6.84 9.89 -3.46
N PRO A 77 -7.11 10.82 -2.52
CA PRO A 77 -8.44 11.40 -2.46
C PRO A 77 -8.68 12.10 -3.80
N GLU A 78 -9.85 11.87 -4.38
CA GLU A 78 -10.32 12.50 -5.62
C GLU A 78 -10.20 14.03 -5.50
N SER A 79 -9.05 14.57 -5.91
CA SER A 79 -8.75 15.99 -5.83
C SER A 79 -9.36 16.68 -7.06
N ARG A 80 -10.69 16.69 -7.14
CA ARG A 80 -11.43 17.52 -8.11
C ARG A 80 -12.73 18.17 -7.62
N SER A 81 -13.10 18.04 -6.36
CA SER A 81 -14.15 18.86 -5.70
C SER A 81 -13.58 19.27 -4.35
N GLU A 82 -13.47 20.52 -3.90
CA GLU A 82 -14.18 21.76 -4.20
C GLU A 82 -13.19 22.93 -4.18
N ARG A 83 -12.85 23.47 -5.37
CA ARG A 83 -12.18 24.77 -5.50
C ARG A 83 -13.16 25.95 -5.30
N ASP A 84 -14.38 25.68 -4.84
CA ASP A 84 -15.49 26.65 -4.82
C ASP A 84 -15.66 27.41 -3.49
N GLU A 85 -14.98 27.05 -2.40
CA GLU A 85 -15.22 27.69 -1.08
C GLU A 85 -14.39 28.96 -0.81
N ALA A 86 -13.70 29.53 -1.81
CA ALA A 86 -12.80 30.68 -1.62
C ALA A 86 -13.39 32.06 -1.99
N LEU A 87 -14.68 32.17 -2.33
CA LEU A 87 -15.27 33.45 -2.80
C LEU A 87 -16.27 34.15 -1.86
N ALA A 88 -16.47 33.69 -0.61
CA ALA A 88 -17.56 34.20 0.22
C ALA A 88 -17.24 35.30 1.25
N PHE A 89 -15.99 35.73 1.48
CA PHE A 89 -15.71 36.83 2.41
C PHE A 89 -15.01 38.01 1.74
N GLY A 90 -15.76 38.63 0.83
CA GLY A 90 -15.53 40.00 0.40
C GLY A 90 -16.16 41.00 1.38
N THR A 91 -15.40 42.06 1.64
CA THR A 91 -15.82 43.43 1.96
C THR A 91 -16.24 43.80 3.40
N ALA A 92 -15.41 44.67 3.97
CA ALA A 92 -15.76 45.90 4.69
C ALA A 92 -16.42 45.81 6.08
N GLN A 93 -15.73 46.36 7.09
CA GLN A 93 -16.09 47.69 7.61
C GLN A 93 -14.93 48.30 8.42
N ALA A 94 -14.43 49.44 7.95
CA ALA A 94 -13.63 50.36 8.74
C ALA A 94 -14.48 50.97 9.86
N GLY A 95 -14.02 50.86 11.11
CA GLY A 95 -14.62 51.47 12.30
C GLY A 95 -13.58 52.29 13.04
N ARG A 96 -13.86 53.58 13.20
CA ARG A 96 -12.96 54.68 13.55
C ARG A 96 -12.43 54.64 15.00
N ARG A 97 -11.18 55.10 15.13
CA ARG A 97 -10.61 55.99 16.15
C ARG A 97 -11.53 56.51 17.28
N SER A 98 -11.08 56.32 18.52
CA SER A 98 -10.95 57.35 19.60
C SER A 98 -10.40 56.61 20.84
N ALA A 99 -9.21 56.86 21.40
CA ALA A 99 -8.65 58.08 21.97
C ALA A 99 -9.51 58.65 23.13
N SER A 100 -9.34 58.10 24.33
CA SER A 100 -8.94 58.79 25.58
C SER A 100 -9.15 57.88 26.78
#